data_AF-A0A8S3IB25-F1
#
_entry.id   AF-A0A8S3IB25-F1
#
_cell.length_a   1.000
_cell.length_b   1.000
_cell.length_c   1.000
_cell.angle_alpha   90.00
_cell.angle_beta   90.00
_cell.angle_gamma   90.00
#
_symmetry.space_group_name_H-M   'P 1'
#
loop_
_entity.id
_entity.type
_entity.pdbx_description
1 polymer ?
#
loop_
_entity_poly.entity_id
_entity_poly.type
_entity_poly.pdbx_seq_one_letter_code
_entity_poly.pdbx_strand_id
1 'polypeptide(L)' 'RSLSYAIRTADLLSKCGKDDTRFAAALNNLGAIYRTKGDFVKAREYFERALKSLPDEKHPYRRSALANITALETIEKMKK' A
#
# COMPACT_ATOMS: atom_id res chain seq x y z
N ARG A 1 10.58 2.09 -14.85
CA ARG A 1 11.40 1.01 -14.25
C ARG A 1 11.16 0.82 -12.74
N SER A 2 10.66 1.83 -12.00
CA SER A 2 10.39 1.71 -10.55
C SER A 2 9.20 0.81 -10.21
N LEU A 3 8.14 0.81 -11.04
CA LEU A 3 6.94 0.01 -10.81
C LEU A 3 7.20 -1.50 -10.90
N SER A 4 7.97 -1.93 -11.91
CA SER A 4 8.33 -3.33 -12.13
C SER A 4 9.22 -3.87 -11.01
N TYR A 5 10.12 -3.03 -10.47
CA TYR A 5 10.91 -3.40 -9.30
C TYR A 5 10.05 -3.55 -8.06
N ALA A 6 9.17 -2.58 -7.77
CA ALA A 6 8.31 -2.61 -6.59
C ALA A 6 7.31 -3.78 -6.58
N ILE A 7 6.76 -4.17 -7.74
CA ILE A 7 5.88 -5.34 -7.87
C ILE A 7 6.67 -6.64 -7.63
N ARG A 8 7.88 -6.74 -8.20
CA ARG A 8 8.72 -7.94 -8.08
C ARG A 8 9.28 -8.12 -6.67
N THR A 9 9.65 -7.01 -6.00
CA THR A 9 10.09 -7.06 -4.61
C THR A 9 8.95 -7.43 -3.68
N ALA A 10 7.72 -6.95 -3.93
CA ALA A 10 6.55 -7.36 -3.15
C ALA A 10 6.28 -8.88 -3.30
N ASP A 11 6.34 -9.45 -4.50
CA ASP A 11 6.15 -10.91 -4.69
C ASP A 11 7.20 -11.75 -3.95
N LEU A 12 8.47 -11.33 -4.02
CA LEU A 12 9.57 -11.99 -3.32
C LEU A 12 9.44 -11.89 -1.79
N LEU A 13 9.02 -10.73 -1.30
CA LEU A 13 8.77 -10.50 0.13
C LEU A 13 7.54 -11.28 0.63
N SER A 14 6.52 -11.49 -0.21
CA SER A 14 5.36 -12.32 0.12
C SER A 14 5.72 -13.80 0.30
N LYS A 15 6.82 -14.28 -0.31
CA LYS A 15 7.30 -15.66 -0.18
C LYS A 15 8.29 -15.82 0.97
N CYS A 16 8.99 -14.76 1.36
CA CYS A 16 9.95 -14.77 2.45
C CYS A 16 9.24 -14.36 3.75
N GLY A 17 8.46 -15.28 4.32
CA GLY A 17 7.81 -15.05 5.61
C GLY A 17 8.84 -14.66 6.68
N LYS A 18 8.66 -13.48 7.28
CA LYS A 18 9.22 -12.97 8.58
C LYS A 18 9.72 -11.53 8.60
N ASP A 19 9.49 -10.72 7.56
CA ASP A 19 9.64 -9.25 7.69
C ASP A 19 8.46 -8.52 7.04
N ASP A 20 7.30 -8.66 7.67
CA ASP A 20 6.03 -8.03 7.29
C ASP A 20 6.15 -6.51 7.09
N THR A 21 7.11 -5.87 7.78
CA THR A 21 7.43 -4.44 7.65
C THR A 21 7.88 -4.07 6.24
N ARG A 22 8.77 -4.86 5.63
CA ARG A 22 9.31 -4.57 4.29
C ARG A 22 8.25 -4.80 3.22
N PHE A 23 7.42 -5.82 3.41
CA PHE A 23 6.32 -6.12 2.53
C PHE A 23 5.23 -5.02 2.58
N ALA A 24 4.85 -4.57 3.77
CA ALA A 24 3.92 -3.46 3.95
C ALA A 24 4.46 -2.14 3.38
N ALA A 25 5.76 -1.85 3.55
CA ALA A 25 6.40 -0.68 2.96
C ALA A 25 6.40 -0.72 1.42
N ALA A 26 6.67 -1.88 0.82
CA ALA A 26 6.61 -2.05 -0.64
C ALA A 26 5.20 -1.83 -1.19
N LEU A 27 4.18 -2.38 -0.52
CA LEU A 27 2.78 -2.20 -0.89
C LEU A 27 2.33 -0.73 -0.72
N ASN A 28 2.78 -0.06 0.33
CA ASN A 28 2.51 1.37 0.53
C ASN A 28 3.13 2.23 -0.58
N ASN A 29 4.35 1.92 -1.01
CA ASN A 29 4.98 2.61 -2.13
C ASN A 29 4.25 2.35 -3.45
N LEU A 30 3.75 1.13 -3.69
CA LEU A 30 2.91 0.84 -4.85
C LEU A 30 1.62 1.67 -4.82
N GLY A 31 0.91 1.69 -3.69
CA GLY A 31 -0.28 2.51 -3.51
C GLY A 31 -0.03 3.99 -3.79
N ALA A 32 1.09 4.53 -3.31
CA ALA A 32 1.49 5.91 -3.58
C ALA A 32 1.75 6.17 -5.07
N ILE A 33 2.39 5.25 -5.79
CA ILE A 33 2.63 5.41 -7.24
C ILE A 33 1.31 5.34 -8.04
N TYR A 34 0.38 4.46 -7.67
CA TYR A 34 -0.93 4.43 -8.33
C TYR A 34 -1.76 5.69 -8.02
N ARG A 35 -1.63 6.23 -6.80
CA ARG A 35 -2.22 7.54 -6.43
C ARG A 35 -1.68 8.66 -7.31
N THR A 36 -0.36 8.73 -7.54
CA THR A 36 0.23 9.75 -8.42
C THR A 36 -0.13 9.56 -9.88
N LYS A 37 -0.42 8.33 -10.30
CA LYS A 37 -0.99 8.02 -11.63
C LYS A 37 -2.47 8.35 -11.78
N GLY A 38 -3.16 8.71 -10.68
CA GLY A 38 -4.60 8.97 -10.67
C GLY A 38 -5.48 7.71 -10.66
N ASP A 39 -4.88 6.52 -10.55
CA ASP A 39 -5.58 5.24 -10.42
C ASP A 39 -5.81 4.96 -8.93
N PHE A 40 -6.82 5.63 -8.37
CA PHE A 40 -7.13 5.56 -6.95
C PHE A 40 -7.69 4.19 -6.53
N VAL A 41 -8.34 3.47 -7.44
CA VAL A 41 -8.87 2.12 -7.21
C VAL A 41 -7.72 1.16 -6.92
N LYS A 42 -6.69 1.12 -7.80
CA LYS A 42 -5.51 0.29 -7.54
C LYS A 42 -4.72 0.77 -6.33
N ALA A 43 -4.62 2.09 -6.14
CA ALA A 43 -3.93 2.64 -4.99
C ALA A 43 -4.52 2.11 -3.67
N ARG A 44 -5.85 2.11 -3.56
CA ARG A 44 -6.60 1.58 -2.41
C ARG A 44 -6.30 0.10 -2.18
N GLU A 45 -6.40 -0.72 -3.23
CA GLU A 45 -6.15 -2.17 -3.13
C GLU A 45 -4.75 -2.48 -2.56
N TYR A 46 -3.72 -1.75 -2.99
CA TYR A 46 -2.37 -1.93 -2.46
C TYR A 46 -2.23 -1.48 -0.99
N PHE A 47 -2.86 -0.38 -0.60
CA PHE A 47 -2.86 0.04 0.80
C PHE A 47 -3.62 -0.93 1.71
N GLU A 48 -4.73 -1.52 1.25
CA GLU A 48 -5.48 -2.54 2.00
C GLU A 48 -4.69 -3.84 2.15
N ARG A 49 -3.98 -4.26 1.09
CA ARG A 49 -3.06 -5.40 1.17
C ARG A 49 -1.93 -5.13 2.16
N ALA A 50 -1.40 -3.91 2.21
CA ALA A 50 -0.39 -3.51 3.20
C ALA A 50 -0.94 -3.60 4.63
N LEU A 51 -2.20 -3.23 4.85
CA LEU A 51 -2.85 -3.37 6.16
C LEU A 51 -3.07 -4.82 6.57
N LYS A 52 -3.51 -5.68 5.63
CA LYS A 52 -3.73 -7.11 5.89
C LYS A 52 -2.44 -7.87 6.19
N SER A 53 -1.31 -7.40 5.66
CA SER A 53 -0.01 -8.01 5.94
C SER A 53 0.63 -7.54 7.23
N LEU A 54 0.03 -6.59 7.96
CA LEU A 54 0.52 -6.14 9.25
C LEU A 54 -0.30 -6.82 10.35
N PRO A 55 0.23 -7.89 10.98
CA PRO A 55 -0.49 -8.62 12.03
C PRO A 55 -0.62 -7.80 13.33
N ASP A 56 0.23 -6.80 13.52
CA ASP A 56 0.26 -5.98 14.74
C ASP A 56 -0.51 -4.67 14.57
N GLU A 57 -1.47 -4.43 15.46
CA GLU A 57 -2.32 -3.24 15.45
C GLU A 57 -1.53 -1.96 15.76
N LYS A 58 -0.42 -2.06 16.50
CA LYS A 58 0.42 -0.91 16.87
C LYS A 58 1.50 -0.59 15.85
N HIS A 59 1.54 -1.31 14.73
CA HIS A 59 2.59 -1.14 13.75
C HIS A 59 2.53 0.26 13.11
N PRO A 60 3.64 1.03 13.07
CA PRO A 60 3.65 2.42 12.63
C PRO A 60 3.18 2.60 11.18
N TYR A 61 3.37 1.58 10.32
CA TYR A 61 2.89 1.59 8.94
C TYR A 61 1.38 1.37 8.81
N ARG A 62 0.71 0.79 9.82
CA ARG A 62 -0.73 0.60 9.82
C ARG A 62 -1.46 1.95 9.81
N ARG A 63 -1.02 2.87 10.68
CA ARG A 63 -1.59 4.22 10.75
C ARG A 63 -1.39 5.00 9.45
N SER A 64 -0.23 4.87 8.83
CA SER A 64 0.08 5.49 7.54
C SER A 64 -0.77 4.92 6.39
N ALA A 65 -0.92 3.59 6.32
CA ALA A 65 -1.74 2.95 5.31
C ALA A 65 -3.22 3.32 5.45
N LEU A 66 -3.73 3.37 6.69
CA LEU A 66 -5.09 3.84 6.96
C LEU A 66 -5.28 5.30 6.51
N ALA A 67 -4.37 6.19 6.90
CA ALA A 67 -4.43 7.61 6.52
C ALA A 67 -4.38 7.80 5.00
N ASN A 68 -3.59 6.99 4.29
CA ASN A 68 -3.53 7.01 2.84
C ASN A 68 -4.86 6.55 2.20
N ILE A 69 -5.50 5.50 2.74
CA ILE A 69 -6.83 5.05 2.27
C ILE A 69 -7.86 6.14 2.50
N THR A 70 -7.94 6.71 3.71
CA THR A 70 -8.93 7.77 4.02
C THR A 70 -8.76 8.98 3.10
N ALA A 71 -7.52 9.36 2.80
CA ALA A 71 -7.21 10.42 1.85
C ALA A 71 -7.64 10.09 0.40
N LEU A 72 -7.59 8.82 -0.01
CA LEU A 72 -8.11 8.40 -1.31
C LEU A 72 -9.64 8.50 -1.34
N GLU A 73 -10.33 8.08 -0.29
CA GLU A 73 -11.80 8.11 -0.23
C GLU A 73 -12.34 9.54 -0.29
N THR A 74 -11.65 10.49 0.35
CA THR A 74 -12.02 11.91 0.28
C THR A 74 -11.81 12.48 -1.11
N ILE A 75 -10.72 12.13 -1.79
CA ILE A 75 -10.49 12.53 -3.19
C ILE A 75 -11.56 11.96 -4.13
N GLU A 76 -11.93 10.69 -3.96
CA GLU A 76 -13.01 10.07 -4.75
C GLU A 76 -14.36 10.76 -4.50
N LYS A 77 -14.67 11.12 -3.24
CA LYS A 77 -15.88 11.88 -2.90
C LYS A 77 -15.89 13.30 -3.46
N MET A 78 -14.75 13.98 -3.51
CA MET A 78 -14.63 15.33 -4.07
C MET A 78 -14.71 15.36 -5.61
N LYS A 79 -14.43 14.24 -6.28
CA LYS A 79 -14.55 14.12 -7.74
C LYS A 79 -15.97 13.82 -8.22
N LYS A 80 -16.90 13.58 -7.31
CA LYS A 80 -18.29 13.20 -7.59
C LYS A 80 -19.22 14.37 -7.31
#